data_AF-A0A507EZ33-F1
#
_entry.id   AF-A0A507EZ33-F1
#
_cell.length_a   1.000
_cell.length_b   1.000
_cell.length_c   1.000
_cell.angle_alpha   90.00
_cell.angle_beta   90.00
_cell.angle_gamma   90.00
#
_symmetry.space_group_name_H-M   'P 1'
#
loop_
_entity.id
_entity.type
_entity.pdbx_description
1 polymer ?
#
loop_
_entity_poly.entity_id
_entity_poly.type
_entity_poly.pdbx_seq_one_letter_code
_entity_poly.pdbx_strand_id
1 'polypeptide(L)'
;MSSESYSSLAKDQACSHVHRLFLLLLLIVSIILVTVPSTQAKNPINYKSEHSNYGDFHKYAQSARDHLVSQDLSEEALPKSTEEEDLYYFFSLHDYNEDSHLDGNELMAAFTQAGEMPPPGSRLSVKDLEEMIDHALEEDDTDGDGKISWEEYLTSQLYHDAE
;
A
#
# COMPACT_ATOMS: atom_id res chain seq x y z
N MET A 1 -2.53 41.84 65.34
CA MET A 1 -2.74 42.12 63.91
C MET A 1 -1.61 41.44 63.15
N SER A 2 -1.63 40.10 63.06
CA SER A 2 -0.43 39.37 62.60
C SER A 2 -0.63 37.90 62.19
N SER A 3 -1.84 37.32 62.20
CA SER A 3 -2.05 35.91 61.80
C SER A 3 -2.67 35.75 60.41
N GLU A 4 -3.56 36.65 60.00
CA GLU A 4 -4.28 36.52 58.72
C GLU A 4 -3.41 36.88 57.51
N SER A 5 -2.48 37.84 57.65
CA SER A 5 -1.60 38.28 56.56
C SER A 5 -0.57 37.23 56.12
N TYR A 6 -0.12 36.35 57.03
CA TYR A 6 0.81 35.26 56.68
C TYR A 6 0.09 34.11 55.95
N SER A 7 -1.20 33.89 56.23
CA SER A 7 -1.98 32.82 55.59
C SER A 7 -2.30 33.13 54.12
N SER A 8 -2.54 34.40 53.79
CA SER A 8 -2.78 34.84 52.41
C SER A 8 -1.51 34.76 51.55
N LEU A 9 -0.37 35.25 52.06
CA LEU A 9 0.89 35.25 51.31
C LEU A 9 1.38 33.82 50.96
N ALA A 10 1.21 32.88 51.89
CA ALA A 10 1.59 31.48 51.67
C ALA A 10 0.72 30.78 50.61
N LYS A 11 -0.57 31.14 50.50
CA LYS A 11 -1.49 30.58 49.50
C LYS A 11 -1.20 31.09 48.09
N ASP A 12 -0.88 32.37 47.95
CA ASP A 12 -0.55 32.96 46.64
C ASP A 12 0.79 32.42 46.11
N GLN A 13 1.78 32.24 46.99
CA GLN A 13 3.07 31.66 46.62
C GLN A 13 2.95 30.17 46.25
N ALA A 14 2.09 29.41 46.95
CA ALA A 14 1.79 28.02 46.60
C ALA A 14 1.03 27.89 45.27
N CYS A 15 0.06 28.79 44.99
CA CYS A 15 -0.70 28.81 43.74
C CYS A 15 0.19 29.11 42.52
N SER A 16 1.15 30.02 42.66
CA SER A 16 2.14 30.30 41.62
C SER A 16 3.06 29.11 41.33
N HIS A 17 3.45 28.36 42.38
CA HIS A 17 4.30 27.18 42.23
C HIS A 17 3.60 26.01 41.54
N VAL A 18 2.33 25.72 41.87
CA VAL A 18 1.58 24.63 41.21
C VAL A 18 1.31 24.95 39.74
N HIS A 19 1.06 26.22 39.40
CA HIS A 19 0.89 26.64 38.02
C HIS A 19 2.20 26.50 37.21
N ARG A 20 3.33 26.90 37.80
CA ARG A 20 4.66 26.72 37.18
C ARG A 20 5.02 25.24 37.01
N LEU A 21 4.70 24.39 37.98
CA LEU A 21 4.93 22.95 37.90
C LEU A 21 4.07 22.30 36.81
N PHE A 22 2.82 22.76 36.68
CA PHE A 22 1.89 22.30 35.64
C PHE A 22 2.37 22.71 34.24
N LEU A 23 2.82 23.96 34.06
CA LEU A 23 3.40 24.42 32.79
C LEU A 23 4.67 23.65 32.41
N LEU A 24 5.53 23.32 33.38
CA LEU A 24 6.70 22.49 33.13
C LEU A 24 6.34 21.05 32.74
N LEU A 25 5.31 20.46 33.36
CA LEU A 25 4.79 19.14 32.97
C LEU A 25 4.23 19.14 31.56
N LEU A 26 3.45 20.16 31.17
CA LEU A 26 2.94 20.29 29.80
C LEU A 26 4.07 20.43 28.77
N LEU A 27 5.12 21.19 29.11
CA LEU A 27 6.28 21.37 28.25
C LEU A 27 7.08 20.07 28.09
N ILE A 28 7.27 19.30 29.16
CA ILE A 28 7.93 17.98 29.11
C ILE A 28 7.12 16.98 28.29
N VAL A 29 5.79 16.93 28.46
CA VAL A 29 4.91 16.06 27.66
C VAL A 29 4.96 16.43 26.18
N SER A 30 4.98 17.73 25.86
CA SER A 30 5.13 18.21 24.48
C SER A 30 6.47 17.80 23.87
N ILE A 31 7.56 17.81 24.65
CA ILE A 31 8.88 17.36 24.16
C ILE A 31 8.87 15.85 23.90
N ILE A 32 8.30 15.06 24.82
CA ILE A 32 8.25 13.60 24.69
C ILE A 32 7.43 13.17 23.47
N LEU A 33 6.36 13.89 23.12
CA LEU A 33 5.54 13.60 21.92
C LEU A 33 6.29 13.83 20.60
N VAL A 34 7.24 14.78 20.59
CA VAL A 34 8.01 15.15 19.39
C VAL A 34 9.25 14.25 19.20
N THR A 35 9.75 13.63 20.26
CA THR A 35 11.02 12.86 20.22
C THR A 35 10.84 11.34 20.17
N VAL A 36 9.67 10.82 19.78
CA VAL A 36 9.57 9.39 19.44
C VAL A 36 9.86 9.23 17.95
N PRO A 37 11.11 8.95 17.53
CA PRO A 37 11.34 8.51 16.17
C PRO A 37 10.64 7.17 15.99
N SER A 38 9.66 7.12 15.09
CA SER A 38 9.09 5.88 14.59
C SER A 38 10.17 5.11 13.84
N THR A 39 11.02 4.37 14.55
CA THR A 39 11.95 3.42 13.93
C THR A 39 11.20 2.11 13.71
N GLN A 40 10.29 2.09 12.74
CA GLN A 40 9.92 0.82 12.12
C GLN A 40 11.05 0.52 11.13
N ALA A 41 11.94 -0.39 11.51
CA ALA A 41 12.96 -0.92 10.61
C ALA A 41 12.21 -1.63 9.47
N LYS A 42 12.03 -0.91 8.36
CA LYS A 42 11.56 -1.46 7.09
C LYS A 42 12.62 -2.46 6.64
N ASN A 43 12.27 -3.74 6.53
CA ASN A 43 12.92 -4.56 5.52
C ASN A 43 12.31 -4.08 4.21
N PRO A 44 13.06 -3.40 3.31
CA PRO A 44 12.51 -3.05 2.01
C PRO A 44 12.10 -4.34 1.32
N ILE A 45 10.83 -4.44 0.93
CA ILE A 45 10.43 -5.47 -0.01
C ILE A 45 11.17 -5.14 -1.29
N ASN A 46 12.04 -6.06 -1.71
CA ASN A 46 12.82 -5.87 -2.93
C ASN A 46 11.91 -6.18 -4.12
N TYR A 47 11.13 -5.18 -4.56
CA TYR A 47 10.32 -5.24 -5.78
C TYR A 47 11.18 -5.22 -7.05
N LYS A 48 12.50 -4.94 -6.94
CA LYS A 48 13.46 -5.14 -8.04
C LYS A 48 13.69 -6.63 -8.26
N SER A 49 12.69 -7.27 -8.83
CA SER A 49 12.74 -8.62 -9.38
C SER A 49 12.97 -8.52 -10.88
N GLU A 50 13.58 -9.53 -11.51
CA GLU A 50 13.65 -9.68 -12.98
C GLU A 50 12.27 -10.02 -13.59
N HIS A 51 11.18 -9.53 -12.99
CA HIS A 51 9.80 -9.91 -13.28
C HIS A 51 8.95 -8.64 -13.36
N SER A 52 7.90 -8.68 -14.20
CA SER A 52 6.93 -7.60 -14.42
C SER A 52 6.42 -6.92 -13.14
N ASN A 53 6.13 -5.62 -13.21
CA ASN A 53 5.46 -4.84 -12.14
C ASN A 53 4.11 -5.43 -11.68
N TYR A 54 3.54 -6.34 -12.46
CA TYR A 54 2.22 -6.93 -12.21
C TYR A 54 2.27 -8.41 -11.80
N GLY A 55 3.46 -8.91 -11.51
CA GLY A 55 3.68 -10.29 -11.10
C GLY A 55 3.61 -11.30 -12.24
N ASP A 56 3.40 -12.56 -11.90
CA ASP A 56 3.31 -13.66 -12.86
C ASP A 56 1.86 -13.78 -13.38
N PHE A 57 1.53 -12.96 -14.37
CA PHE A 57 0.20 -12.92 -15.01
C PHE A 57 -0.18 -14.26 -15.66
N HIS A 58 0.79 -15.10 -16.06
CA HIS A 58 0.50 -16.43 -16.63
C HIS A 58 -0.15 -17.35 -15.60
N LYS A 59 0.37 -17.36 -14.36
CA LYS A 59 -0.27 -18.10 -13.25
C LYS A 59 -1.65 -17.56 -12.94
N TYR A 60 -1.83 -16.25 -13.04
CA TYR A 60 -3.11 -15.61 -12.77
C TYR A 60 -4.17 -15.97 -13.82
N ALA A 61 -3.84 -15.79 -15.11
CA ALA A 61 -4.73 -16.14 -16.22
C ALA A 61 -5.09 -17.63 -16.20
N GLN A 62 -4.14 -18.50 -15.86
CA GLN A 62 -4.41 -19.93 -15.67
C GLN A 62 -5.37 -20.19 -14.50
N SER A 63 -5.13 -19.57 -13.34
CA SER A 63 -5.99 -19.76 -12.15
C SER A 63 -7.42 -19.27 -12.37
N ALA A 64 -7.57 -18.15 -13.09
CA ALA A 64 -8.88 -17.62 -13.45
C ALA A 64 -9.62 -18.54 -14.43
N ARG A 65 -8.91 -19.07 -15.44
CA ARG A 65 -9.47 -20.09 -16.36
C ARG A 65 -9.88 -21.36 -15.63
N ASP A 66 -9.04 -21.88 -14.74
CA ASP A 66 -9.34 -23.07 -13.94
C ASP A 66 -10.61 -22.86 -13.09
N HIS A 67 -10.78 -21.67 -12.51
CA HIS A 67 -12.01 -21.30 -11.80
C HIS A 67 -13.24 -21.27 -12.71
N LEU A 68 -13.13 -20.80 -13.95
CA LEU A 68 -14.23 -20.81 -14.92
C LEU A 68 -14.60 -22.25 -15.34
N VAL A 69 -13.60 -23.08 -15.66
CA VAL A 69 -13.77 -24.50 -16.03
C VAL A 69 -14.48 -25.27 -14.91
N SER A 70 -14.08 -25.03 -13.66
CA SER A 70 -14.69 -25.70 -12.50
C SER A 70 -16.15 -25.32 -12.25
N GLN A 71 -16.56 -24.10 -12.64
CA GLN A 71 -17.94 -23.62 -12.48
C GLN A 71 -18.87 -24.12 -13.59
N ASP A 72 -18.35 -24.34 -14.81
CA ASP A 72 -19.15 -24.71 -15.98
C ASP A 72 -19.29 -26.23 -16.19
N LEU A 73 -18.79 -27.07 -15.26
CA LEU A 73 -18.83 -28.55 -15.33
C LEU A 73 -18.25 -29.13 -16.64
N SER A 74 -17.44 -28.37 -17.38
CA SER A 74 -16.70 -28.88 -18.52
C SER A 74 -15.38 -29.46 -18.02
N GLU A 75 -15.18 -30.78 -18.15
CA GLU A 75 -13.91 -31.44 -17.80
C GLU A 75 -12.77 -31.17 -18.81
N GLU A 76 -13.04 -30.41 -19.88
CA GLU A 76 -11.98 -30.03 -20.81
C GLU A 76 -11.20 -28.82 -20.29
N ALA A 77 -9.90 -29.03 -20.09
CA ALA A 77 -8.95 -27.95 -19.90
C ALA A 77 -9.01 -27.02 -21.12
N LEU A 78 -9.31 -25.74 -20.89
CA LEU A 78 -9.24 -24.73 -21.94
C LEU A 78 -7.84 -24.78 -22.59
N PRO A 79 -7.74 -24.57 -23.92
CA PRO A 79 -6.45 -24.52 -24.59
C PRO A 79 -5.54 -23.51 -23.88
N LYS A 80 -4.24 -23.82 -23.78
CA LYS A 80 -3.25 -22.86 -23.33
C LYS A 80 -3.34 -21.62 -24.22
N SER A 81 -3.51 -20.49 -23.58
CA SER A 81 -3.48 -19.18 -24.22
C SER A 81 -2.08 -18.80 -24.67
N THR A 82 -2.05 -17.80 -25.55
CA THR A 82 -0.85 -17.04 -25.86
C THR A 82 -0.52 -16.05 -24.74
N GLU A 83 0.73 -15.58 -24.70
CA GLU A 83 1.17 -14.55 -23.74
C GLU A 83 0.37 -13.25 -23.93
N GLU A 84 0.12 -12.83 -25.17
CA GLU A 84 -0.72 -11.67 -25.48
C GLU A 84 -2.15 -11.80 -24.92
N GLU A 85 -2.74 -13.00 -25.02
CA GLU A 85 -4.06 -13.27 -24.45
C GLU A 85 -4.05 -13.23 -22.92
N ASP A 86 -2.97 -13.66 -22.27
CA ASP A 86 -2.85 -13.58 -20.80
C ASP A 86 -2.68 -12.14 -20.33
N LEU A 87 -1.90 -11.33 -21.05
CA LEU A 87 -1.74 -9.90 -20.79
C LEU A 87 -3.08 -9.15 -20.90
N TYR A 88 -3.78 -9.37 -22.01
CA TYR A 88 -5.09 -8.79 -22.23
C TYR A 88 -6.10 -9.22 -21.16
N TYR A 89 -6.08 -10.51 -20.79
CA TYR A 89 -6.98 -11.04 -19.79
C TYR A 89 -6.72 -10.45 -18.40
N PHE A 90 -5.46 -10.33 -17.99
CA PHE A 90 -5.10 -9.69 -16.72
C PHE A 90 -5.62 -8.25 -16.66
N PHE A 91 -5.37 -7.46 -17.70
CA PHE A 91 -5.82 -6.08 -17.80
C PHE A 91 -7.35 -6.00 -17.73
N SER A 92 -8.03 -6.76 -18.59
CA SER A 92 -9.49 -6.70 -18.74
C SER A 92 -10.25 -7.16 -17.50
N LEU A 93 -9.66 -8.05 -16.69
CA LEU A 93 -10.34 -8.54 -15.48
C LEU A 93 -10.29 -7.54 -14.32
N HIS A 94 -9.33 -6.61 -14.35
CA HIS A 94 -9.13 -5.63 -13.28
C HIS A 94 -9.56 -4.21 -13.65
N ASP A 95 -9.77 -3.92 -14.94
CA ASP A 95 -10.50 -2.74 -15.40
C ASP A 95 -12.00 -2.89 -15.07
N TYR A 96 -12.38 -2.59 -13.84
CA TYR A 96 -13.75 -2.83 -13.35
C TYR A 96 -14.75 -1.81 -13.87
N ASN A 97 -14.27 -0.62 -14.22
CA ASN A 97 -15.10 0.48 -14.70
C ASN A 97 -15.17 0.54 -16.24
N GLU A 98 -14.41 -0.32 -16.94
CA GLU A 98 -14.32 -0.44 -18.40
C GLU A 98 -13.85 0.86 -19.08
N ASP A 99 -13.01 1.64 -18.42
CA ASP A 99 -12.47 2.89 -18.96
C ASP A 99 -11.14 2.71 -19.72
N SER A 100 -10.68 1.47 -19.88
CA SER A 100 -9.42 1.10 -20.54
C SER A 100 -8.17 1.62 -19.83
N HIS A 101 -8.26 1.85 -18.53
CA HIS A 101 -7.14 2.19 -17.67
C HIS A 101 -7.18 1.34 -16.40
N LEU A 102 -6.03 1.19 -15.75
CA LEU A 102 -5.94 0.63 -14.40
C LEU A 102 -5.58 1.75 -13.42
N ASP A 103 -6.51 2.07 -12.53
CA ASP A 103 -6.25 3.01 -11.43
C ASP A 103 -5.64 2.31 -10.20
N GLY A 104 -5.13 3.10 -9.24
CA GLY A 104 -4.50 2.54 -8.04
C GLY A 104 -5.40 1.61 -7.20
N ASN A 105 -6.73 1.77 -7.23
CA ASN A 105 -7.65 0.87 -6.53
C ASN A 105 -7.82 -0.45 -7.28
N GLU A 106 -7.83 -0.39 -8.61
CA GLU A 106 -7.87 -1.57 -9.49
C GLU A 106 -6.57 -2.37 -9.36
N LEU A 107 -5.42 -1.70 -9.33
CA LEU A 107 -4.12 -2.31 -9.04
C LEU A 107 -4.06 -2.92 -7.63
N MET A 108 -4.58 -2.22 -6.62
CA MET A 108 -4.69 -2.75 -5.25
C MET A 108 -5.50 -4.05 -5.20
N ALA A 109 -6.62 -4.09 -5.91
CA ALA A 109 -7.46 -5.28 -6.01
C ALA A 109 -6.71 -6.41 -6.73
N ALA A 110 -6.02 -6.09 -7.82
CA ALA A 110 -5.23 -7.04 -8.60
C ALA A 110 -4.13 -7.70 -7.76
N PHE A 111 -3.27 -6.93 -7.09
CA PHE A 111 -2.18 -7.46 -6.27
C PHE A 111 -2.69 -8.28 -5.07
N THR A 112 -3.83 -7.88 -4.50
CA THR A 112 -4.49 -8.64 -3.43
C THR A 112 -4.99 -9.99 -3.94
N GLN A 113 -5.54 -10.04 -5.16
CA GLN A 113 -6.13 -11.25 -5.73
C GLN A 113 -5.11 -12.18 -6.38
N ALA A 114 -4.03 -11.64 -6.95
CA ALA A 114 -2.97 -12.39 -7.61
C ALA A 114 -2.12 -13.25 -6.67
N GLY A 115 -2.34 -13.16 -5.35
CA GLY A 115 -1.60 -13.97 -4.40
C GLY A 115 -0.14 -13.53 -4.23
N GLU A 116 0.19 -12.29 -4.63
CA GLU A 116 1.42 -11.62 -4.20
C GLU A 116 1.45 -11.36 -2.69
N MET A 117 0.34 -11.65 -2.00
CA MET A 117 0.37 -11.94 -0.58
C MET A 117 1.28 -13.15 -0.28
N PRO A 118 2.39 -12.95 0.45
CA PRO A 118 3.22 -14.04 0.90
C PRO A 118 2.40 -14.95 1.84
N PRO A 119 2.77 -16.23 1.99
CA PRO A 119 1.95 -17.26 2.59
C PRO A 119 1.33 -16.86 3.94
N PRO A 120 0.19 -17.45 4.33
CA PRO A 120 -0.51 -17.11 5.57
C PRO A 120 0.45 -17.16 6.77
N GLY A 121 0.82 -15.98 7.28
CA GLY A 121 1.85 -15.82 8.31
C GLY A 121 2.78 -14.62 8.09
N SER A 122 2.96 -14.19 6.85
CA SER A 122 3.60 -12.92 6.48
C SER A 122 2.52 -11.88 6.20
N ARG A 123 2.37 -10.92 7.11
CA ARG A 123 1.48 -9.78 6.87
C ARG A 123 2.22 -8.81 5.96
N LEU A 124 1.98 -8.86 4.66
CA LEU A 124 2.09 -7.62 3.89
C LEU A 124 1.15 -6.62 4.55
N SER A 125 1.70 -5.48 4.90
CA SER A 125 0.91 -4.37 5.37
C SER A 125 0.25 -3.69 4.18
N VAL A 126 -0.86 -3.00 4.42
CA VAL A 126 -1.49 -2.12 3.41
C VAL A 126 -0.46 -1.17 2.79
N LYS A 127 0.51 -0.74 3.59
CA LYS A 127 1.61 0.11 3.16
C LYS A 127 2.55 -0.55 2.14
N ASP A 128 2.78 -1.86 2.25
CA ASP A 128 3.62 -2.55 1.28
C ASP A 128 2.90 -2.64 -0.08
N LEU A 129 1.57 -2.80 -0.06
CA LEU A 129 0.75 -2.73 -1.28
C LEU A 129 0.72 -1.32 -1.88
N GLU A 130 0.58 -0.28 -1.03
CA GLU A 130 0.71 1.12 -1.46
C GLU A 130 2.08 1.36 -2.13
N GLU A 131 3.17 0.87 -1.55
CA GLU A 131 4.52 1.01 -2.13
C GLU A 131 4.66 0.26 -3.48
N MET A 132 3.97 -0.87 -3.69
CA MET A 132 3.95 -1.57 -4.97
C MET A 132 3.14 -0.82 -6.04
N ILE A 133 2.00 -0.26 -5.65
CA ILE A 133 1.15 0.54 -6.55
C ILE A 133 1.86 1.82 -6.95
N ASP A 134 2.47 2.52 -5.98
CA ASP A 134 3.25 3.73 -6.23
C ASP A 134 4.39 3.43 -7.22
N HIS A 135 5.06 2.29 -7.09
CA HIS A 135 6.12 1.87 -8.01
C HIS A 135 5.60 1.61 -9.43
N ALA A 136 4.50 0.86 -9.57
CA ALA A 136 3.92 0.58 -10.88
C ALA A 136 3.47 1.86 -11.59
N LEU A 137 2.82 2.78 -10.87
CA LEU A 137 2.45 4.08 -11.41
C LEU A 137 3.68 4.93 -11.75
N GLU A 138 4.70 4.96 -10.90
CA GLU A 138 5.92 5.75 -11.17
C GLU A 138 6.65 5.30 -12.44
N GLU A 139 6.64 4.01 -12.76
CA GLU A 139 7.33 3.46 -13.93
C GLU A 139 6.49 3.49 -15.21
N ASP A 140 5.19 3.22 -15.11
CA ASP A 140 4.35 2.91 -16.27
C ASP A 140 3.36 4.04 -16.63
N ASP A 141 3.00 4.94 -15.71
CA ASP A 141 2.18 6.15 -16.01
C ASP A 141 3.05 7.22 -16.67
N THR A 142 3.12 7.19 -18.00
CA THR A 142 4.02 8.04 -18.79
C THR A 142 3.44 9.42 -19.09
N ASP A 143 2.12 9.56 -19.05
CA ASP A 143 1.44 10.83 -19.29
C ASP A 143 1.03 11.58 -18.02
N GLY A 144 1.12 10.91 -16.86
CA GLY A 144 0.94 11.47 -15.52
C GLY A 144 -0.50 11.70 -15.13
N ASP A 145 -1.44 10.94 -15.69
CA ASP A 145 -2.88 11.06 -15.39
C ASP A 145 -3.30 10.30 -14.11
N GLY A 146 -2.38 9.55 -13.51
CA GLY A 146 -2.57 8.77 -12.30
C GLY A 146 -3.18 7.38 -12.54
N LYS A 147 -3.18 6.91 -13.78
CA LYS A 147 -3.65 5.60 -14.20
C LYS A 147 -2.69 5.00 -15.22
N ILE A 148 -2.91 3.74 -15.57
CA ILE A 148 -2.11 3.03 -16.56
C ILE A 148 -3.02 2.61 -17.71
N SER A 149 -2.82 3.23 -18.87
CA SER A 149 -3.54 2.85 -20.10
C SER A 149 -3.11 1.47 -20.61
N TRP A 150 -3.92 0.87 -21.48
CA TRP A 150 -3.56 -0.38 -22.14
C TRP A 150 -2.22 -0.29 -22.90
N GLU A 151 -1.98 0.85 -23.57
CA GLU A 151 -0.76 1.10 -24.32
C GLU A 151 0.48 1.18 -23.41
N GLU A 152 0.37 1.84 -22.27
CA GLU A 152 1.43 1.94 -21.26
C GLU A 152 1.73 0.59 -20.63
N TYR A 153 0.68 -0.13 -20.22
CA TYR A 153 0.78 -1.48 -19.70
C TYR A 153 1.53 -2.40 -20.69
N LEU A 154 1.09 -2.45 -21.95
CA LEU A 154 1.72 -3.30 -22.97
C LEU A 154 3.18 -2.92 -23.20
N THR A 155 3.46 -1.61 -23.21
CA THR A 155 4.82 -1.09 -23.38
C THR A 155 5.72 -1.55 -22.25
N SER A 156 5.26 -1.47 -20.99
CA SER A 156 5.95 -1.98 -19.81
C SER A 156 6.28 -3.47 -19.93
N GLN A 157 5.29 -4.29 -20.33
CA GLN A 157 5.48 -5.74 -20.47
C GLN A 157 6.48 -6.11 -21.57
N LEU A 158 6.44 -5.41 -22.71
CA LEU A 158 7.38 -5.64 -23.81
C LEU A 158 8.83 -5.31 -23.48
N TYR A 159 9.08 -4.36 -22.57
CA TYR A 159 10.45 -4.04 -22.14
C TYR A 159 11.07 -5.15 -21.29
N HIS A 160 10.27 -5.89 -20.52
CA HIS A 160 10.76 -6.95 -19.65
C HIS A 160 11.13 -8.25 -20.39
N ASP A 161 10.61 -8.50 -21.59
CA ASP A 161 10.96 -9.68 -22.41
C ASP A 161 12.26 -9.52 -23.22
N ALA A 162 12.82 -8.30 -23.27
CA ALA A 162 13.93 -7.94 -24.15
C ALA A 162 15.34 -7.96 -23.51
N GLU A 163 15.46 -8.22 -22.20
CA GLU A 163 16.73 -8.35 -21.46
C GLU A 163 17.09 -9.81 -21.13
#